data_AF-A0A954NL56-F1
#
_entry.id   AF-A0A954NL56-F1
#
_cell.length_a   1.000
_cell.length_b   1.000
_cell.length_c   1.000
_cell.angle_alpha   90.00
_cell.angle_beta   90.00
_cell.angle_gamma   90.00
#
_symmetry.space_group_name_H-M   'P 1'
#
loop_
_entity.id
_entity.type
_entity.pdbx_description
1 polymer ?
#
loop_
_entity_poly.entity_id
_entity_poly.type
_entity_poly.pdbx_seq_one_letter_code
_entity_poly.pdbx_strand_id
1 'polypeptide(L)' 'AEVGRWLMSRPVAMSSNLHNVLFCPEDGVMWVANASHDAPAAERPYVMVDLRALLARMAEHRAQVTTSAP' A
#
# COMPACT_ATOMS: atom_id res chain seq x y z
N ALA A 1 7.39 5.48 11.24
CA ALA A 1 6.22 4.81 10.62
C ALA A 1 5.22 4.25 11.62
N GLU A 2 5.65 3.66 12.75
CA GLU A 2 4.74 3.02 13.73
C GLU A 2 3.65 3.94 14.27
N VAL A 3 4.00 5.11 14.81
CA VAL A 3 3.03 6.10 15.31
C VAL A 3 2.03 6.53 14.22
N GLY A 4 2.51 6.76 13.00
CA GLY A 4 1.64 7.11 11.87
C GLY A 4 0.64 5.99 11.54
N ARG A 5 1.05 4.73 11.64
CA ARG A 5 0.13 3.58 11.45
C ARG A 5 -0.89 3.49 12.57
N TRP A 6 -0.49 3.73 13.80
CA TRP A 6 -1.40 3.76 14.95
C TRP A 6 -2.46 4.87 14.81
N LEU A 7 -2.08 6.06 14.33
CA LEU A 7 -3.03 7.15 14.08
C LEU A 7 -4.11 6.82 13.02
N MET A 8 -3.86 5.84 12.15
CA MET A 8 -4.83 5.37 11.16
C MET A 8 -5.71 4.21 11.67
N SER A 9 -5.58 3.83 12.94
CA SER A 9 -6.41 2.81 13.60
C SER A 9 -7.66 3.43 14.26
N ARG A 10 -8.44 2.61 14.98
CA ARG A 10 -9.57 3.09 15.78
C ARG A 10 -9.09 4.01 16.91
N PRO A 11 -9.87 5.05 17.27
CA PRO A 11 -11.21 5.40 16.77
C PRO A 11 -11.21 6.31 15.51
N VAL A 12 -10.04 6.67 14.98
CA VAL A 12 -9.92 7.66 13.89
C VAL A 12 -10.47 7.10 12.56
N ALA A 13 -10.20 5.83 12.26
CA ALA A 13 -10.71 5.19 11.06
C ALA A 13 -12.22 4.94 11.12
N MET A 14 -12.92 5.21 10.01
CA MET A 14 -14.34 4.87 9.82
C MET A 14 -14.61 3.37 9.90
N SER A 15 -15.84 2.98 10.27
CA SER A 15 -16.29 1.57 10.36
C SER A 15 -16.04 0.77 9.09
N SER A 16 -16.24 1.40 7.93
CA SER A 16 -16.12 0.83 6.59
C SER A 16 -14.77 1.08 5.93
N ASN A 17 -13.71 1.41 6.68
CA ASN A 17 -12.40 1.72 6.09
C ASN A 17 -11.88 0.55 5.23
N LEU A 18 -11.85 0.76 3.90
CA LEU A 18 -11.43 -0.25 2.93
C LEU A 18 -9.93 -0.25 2.67
N HIS A 19 -9.24 0.88 2.84
CA HIS A 19 -7.80 0.99 2.60
C HIS A 19 -7.13 1.98 3.56
N ASN A 20 -5.94 1.61 4.04
CA ASN A 20 -5.03 2.53 4.71
C ASN A 20 -3.70 2.55 3.96
N VAL A 21 -3.16 3.74 3.72
CA VAL A 21 -1.83 3.93 3.14
C VAL A 21 -1.09 5.01 3.92
N LEU A 22 0.03 4.64 4.55
CA LEU A 22 0.99 5.61 5.07
C LEU A 22 2.19 5.66 4.13
N PHE A 23 2.38 6.81 3.49
CA PHE A 23 3.52 7.05 2.63
C PHE A 23 4.59 7.83 3.39
N CYS A 24 5.83 7.34 3.36
CA CYS A 24 7.04 8.06 3.76
C CYS A 24 7.81 8.45 2.48
N PRO A 25 7.67 9.70 2.00
CA PRO A 25 8.24 10.10 0.72
C PRO A 25 9.77 10.11 0.69
N GLU A 26 10.41 10.54 1.77
CA GLU A 26 11.87 10.60 1.89
C GLU A 26 12.50 9.22 1.71
N ASP A 27 11.93 8.22 2.39
CA ASP A 27 12.38 6.83 2.30
C ASP A 27 11.86 6.12 1.04
N GLY A 28 10.85 6.66 0.37
CA GLY A 28 10.17 5.98 -0.73
C GLY A 28 9.42 4.72 -0.29
N VAL A 29 8.90 4.69 0.93
CA VAL A 29 8.22 3.51 1.51
C VAL A 29 6.74 3.79 1.70
N MET A 30 5.89 2.84 1.28
CA MET A 30 4.46 2.86 1.57
C MET A 30 4.10 1.69 2.49
N TRP A 31 3.30 1.96 3.52
CA TRP A 31 2.67 0.94 4.34
C TRP A 31 1.21 0.84 3.96
N VAL A 32 0.80 -0.30 3.40
CA VAL A 32 -0.53 -0.52 2.85
C VAL A 32 -1.26 -1.60 3.64
N ALA A 33 -2.51 -1.34 4.02
CA ALA A 33 -3.43 -2.33 4.55
C ALA A 33 -4.77 -2.22 3.80
N ASN A 34 -5.31 -3.36 3.36
CA ASN A 34 -6.60 -3.43 2.68
C ASN A 34 -7.57 -4.23 3.54
N ALA A 35 -8.84 -3.84 3.55
CA ALA A 35 -9.90 -4.60 4.19
C ALA A 35 -10.03 -6.01 3.58
N SER A 36 -10.47 -6.95 4.40
CA SER A 36 -10.97 -8.25 3.96
C SER A 36 -12.50 -8.27 4.05
N HIS A 37 -13.12 -9.35 3.58
CA HIS A 37 -14.56 -9.57 3.73
C HIS A 37 -15.03 -9.41 5.19
N ASP A 38 -14.19 -9.83 6.15
CA ASP A 38 -14.58 -9.90 7.56
C ASP A 38 -14.04 -8.76 8.43
N ALA A 39 -13.16 -7.89 7.91
CA ALA A 39 -12.48 -6.90 8.74
C ALA A 39 -11.99 -5.66 7.96
N PRO A 40 -12.13 -4.44 8.53
CA PRO A 40 -11.71 -3.19 7.89
C PRO A 40 -10.18 -3.05 7.89
N ALA A 41 -9.64 -2.26 6.96
CA ALA A 41 -8.20 -2.05 6.77
C ALA A 41 -7.45 -1.61 8.04
N ALA A 42 -8.11 -0.86 8.93
CA ALA A 42 -7.53 -0.39 10.20
C ALA A 42 -7.16 -1.52 11.18
N GLU A 43 -7.71 -2.72 10.98
CA GLU A 43 -7.50 -3.92 11.80
C GLU A 43 -6.68 -4.99 11.05
N ARG A 44 -6.23 -4.67 9.84
CA ARG A 44 -5.46 -5.58 8.98
C ARG A 44 -3.96 -5.29 9.10
N PRO A 45 -3.10 -6.32 8.94
CA PRO A 45 -1.67 -6.13 8.95
C PRO A 45 -1.24 -5.24 7.77
N TYR A 46 -0.29 -4.36 8.02
CA TYR A 46 0.32 -3.53 6.98
C TYR A 46 1.42 -4.29 6.26
N VAL A 47 1.40 -4.20 4.94
CA VAL A 47 2.50 -4.62 4.06
C VAL A 47 3.35 -3.40 3.74
N MET A 48 4.67 -3.55 3.86
CA MET A 48 5.64 -2.55 3.43
C MET A 48 5.91 -2.72 1.94
N VAL A 49 5.79 -1.63 1.20
CA VAL A 49 6.06 -1.56 -0.24
C VAL A 49 7.19 -0.56 -0.46
N ASP A 50 8.29 -1.03 -1.05
CA ASP A 50 9.33 -0.19 -1.61
C ASP A 50 8.82 0.40 -2.94
N LEU A 51 8.60 1.71 -2.97
CA LEU A 51 8.08 2.41 -4.14
C LEU A 51 9.06 2.36 -5.31
N ARG A 52 10.36 2.45 -5.06
CA ARG A 52 11.39 2.45 -6.11
C ARG A 52 11.45 1.10 -6.78
N ALA A 53 11.43 0.02 -6.00
CA ALA A 53 11.38 -1.34 -6.52
C ALA A 53 10.09 -1.60 -7.32
N LEU A 54 8.94 -1.13 -6.82
CA LEU A 54 7.66 -1.25 -7.53
C LEU A 54 7.68 -0.53 -8.88
N LEU A 55 8.15 0.72 -8.92
CA LEU A 55 8.24 1.50 -10.16
C LEU A 55 9.18 0.86 -11.18
N ALA A 56 10.33 0.35 -10.74
CA ALA A 56 11.25 -0.40 -11.61
C ALA A 56 10.57 -1.64 -12.21
N ARG A 57 9.87 -2.42 -11.37
CA ARG A 57 9.13 -3.61 -11.81
C ARG A 57 8.01 -3.27 -12.80
N MET A 58 7.31 -2.16 -12.60
CA MET A 58 6.28 -1.69 -13.53
C MET A 58 6.87 -1.26 -14.88
N ALA A 59 8.05 -0.63 -14.87
CA ALA A 59 8.75 -0.25 -16.10
C ALA A 59 9.20 -1.49 -16.90
N GLU A 60 9.77 -2.49 -16.23
CA GLU A 60 10.10 -3.78 -16.85
C GLU A 60 8.88 -4.46 -17.44
N HIS A 61 7.78 -4.54 -16.68
CA HIS A 61 6.55 -5.16 -17.13
C HIS A 61 5.97 -4.45 -18.36
N ARG A 62 6.01 -3.11 -18.39
CA ARG A 62 5.60 -2.33 -19.55
C ARG A 62 6.45 -2.64 -20.79
N ALA A 63 7.77 -2.73 -20.63
CA ALA A 63 8.67 -3.08 -21.74
C ALA A 63 8.35 -4.47 -22.31
N GLN A 64 8.09 -5.45 -21.43
CA GLN A 64 7.72 -6.82 -21.84
C GLN A 64 6.41 -6.85 -22.64
N VAL A 65 5.38 -6.15 -22.16
CA VAL A 65 4.08 -6.07 -22.86
C VAL A 65 4.24 -5.44 -24.24
N THR A 66 5.04 -4.37 -24.37
CA THR A 66 5.31 -3.71 -25.65
C THR A 66 6.10 -4.59 -26.63
N THR A 67 7.07 -5.38 -26.16
CA THR A 67 7.84 -6.31 -27.02
C THR A 67 7.03 -7.54 -27.44
N SER A 68 6.00 -7.92 -26.68
CA SER A 68 5.12 -9.06 -26.99
C SER A 68 3.89 -8.71 -27.85
N ALA A 69 3.68 -7.44 -28.17
CA ALA A 69 2.62 -7.02 -29.09
C ALA A 69 3.06 -7.24 -30.55
N PRO A 70 2.21 -7.84 -31.41
CA PRO A 70 2.52 -8.07 -32.82
C PRO A 70 2.67 -6.78 -33.63
#